data_AF-A0A3N5VG02-F1
#
_entry.id   AF-A0A3N5VG02-F1
#
_cell.length_a   1.000
_cell.length_b   1.000
_cell.length_c   1.000
_cell.angle_alpha   90.00
_cell.angle_beta   90.00
_cell.angle_gamma   90.00
#
_symmetry.space_group_name_H-M   'P 1'
#
loop_
_entity.id
_entity.type
_entity.pdbx_description
1 polymer ?
#
loop_
_entity_poly.entity_id
_entity_poly.type
_entity_poly.pdbx_seq_one_letter_code
_entity_poly.pdbx_strand_id
1 'polypeptide(L)' 'MKRKSAPEHRRKKPAKAVQQATPYPQASVSFPIVGIGASAGGLEALEHFLEHVPAGSGMAFVIVQHLDPTHKGVICE' A
#
# COMPACT_ATOMS: atom_id res chain seq x y z
N MET A 1 13.47 8.64 -55.65
CA MET A 1 13.32 7.33 -54.95
C MET A 1 14.57 7.17 -54.06
N LYS A 2 14.58 6.91 -52.75
CA LYS A 2 13.67 6.22 -51.82
C LYS A 2 13.67 6.95 -50.46
N ARG A 3 12.59 6.75 -49.70
CA ARG A 3 12.20 7.46 -48.47
C ARG A 3 13.14 7.10 -47.31
N LYS A 4 13.61 8.11 -46.55
CA LYS A 4 14.25 7.89 -45.24
C LYS A 4 13.14 7.57 -44.23
N SER A 5 13.17 6.37 -43.65
CA SER A 5 12.26 5.95 -42.59
C SER A 5 12.50 6.79 -41.33
N ALA A 6 11.45 7.46 -40.86
CA ALA A 6 11.45 8.29 -39.65
C ALA A 6 11.77 7.44 -38.40
N PRO A 7 12.38 8.01 -37.34
CA PRO A 7 12.42 7.34 -36.05
C PRO A 7 11.02 7.38 -35.44
N GLU A 8 10.51 6.20 -35.17
CA GLU A 8 9.19 5.93 -34.61
C GLU A 8 9.05 6.64 -33.26
N HIS A 9 8.16 7.63 -33.19
CA HIS A 9 7.76 8.28 -31.96
C HIS A 9 7.06 7.23 -31.09
N ARG A 10 7.83 6.53 -30.24
CA ARG A 10 7.32 5.57 -29.25
C ARG A 10 6.42 6.33 -28.29
N ARG A 11 5.14 6.46 -28.65
CA ARG A 11 4.06 6.93 -27.80
C ARG A 11 4.07 6.03 -26.57
N LYS A 12 4.61 6.54 -25.45
CA LYS A 12 4.34 5.96 -24.14
C LYS A 12 2.83 6.01 -23.95
N LYS A 13 2.17 4.86 -24.08
CA LYS A 13 0.77 4.67 -23.70
C LYS A 13 0.63 5.25 -22.29
N PRO A 14 -0.34 6.14 -22.02
CA PRO A 14 -0.54 6.60 -20.66
C PRO A 14 -0.81 5.35 -19.82
N ALA A 15 -0.03 5.19 -18.74
CA ALA A 15 -0.29 4.17 -17.74
C ALA A 15 -1.77 4.33 -17.36
N LYS A 16 -2.54 3.24 -17.57
CA LYS A 16 -3.96 3.18 -17.26
C LYS A 16 -4.17 3.85 -15.90
N ALA A 17 -4.92 4.95 -15.90
CA ALA A 17 -5.35 5.62 -14.69
C ALA A 17 -5.87 4.55 -13.73
N VAL A 18 -5.41 4.60 -12.48
CA VAL A 18 -5.89 3.75 -11.38
C VAL A 18 -7.41 3.73 -11.49
N GLN A 19 -7.95 2.56 -11.83
CA GLN A 19 -9.38 2.38 -12.01
C GLN A 19 -10.01 2.79 -10.69
N GLN A 20 -10.77 3.89 -10.71
CA GLN A 20 -11.57 4.33 -9.57
C GLN A 20 -12.36 3.10 -9.11
N ALA A 21 -12.11 2.70 -7.87
CA ALA A 21 -12.78 1.57 -7.26
C ALA A 21 -14.28 1.77 -7.45
N THR A 22 -14.95 0.74 -7.98
CA THR A 22 -16.41 0.65 -7.99
C THR A 22 -16.92 1.07 -6.61
N PRO A 23 -17.96 1.93 -6.49
CA PRO A 23 -18.56 2.23 -5.20
C PRO A 23 -19.12 0.91 -4.64
N TYR A 24 -18.33 0.24 -3.80
CA TYR A 24 -18.86 -0.81 -2.96
C TYR A 24 -19.98 -0.17 -2.15
N PRO A 25 -21.14 -0.82 -2.02
CA PRO A 25 -22.15 -0.36 -1.07
C PRO A 25 -21.42 -0.05 0.23
N GLN A 26 -21.46 1.21 0.66
CA GLN A 26 -20.87 1.64 1.92
C GLN A 26 -21.75 1.01 3.00
N ALA A 27 -21.57 -0.29 3.25
CA ALA A 27 -22.05 -0.92 4.44
C ALA A 27 -21.50 -0.06 5.56
N SER A 28 -22.37 0.45 6.44
CA SER A 28 -21.95 1.00 7.70
C SER A 28 -21.25 -0.13 8.45
N VAL A 29 -19.95 -0.29 8.22
CA VAL A 29 -19.15 -1.31 8.88
C VAL A 29 -19.16 -0.93 10.35
N SER A 30 -19.85 -1.71 11.16
CA SER A 30 -19.90 -1.55 12.62
C SER A 30 -18.52 -1.76 13.25
N PHE A 31 -17.54 -2.22 12.46
CA PHE A 31 -16.18 -2.50 12.87
C PHE A 31 -15.22 -2.24 11.69
N PRO A 32 -14.59 -1.05 11.62
CA PRO A 32 -13.69 -0.70 10.52
C PRO A 32 -12.39 -1.52 10.54
N ILE A 33 -11.87 -1.81 9.34
CA ILE A 33 -10.60 -2.52 9.13
C ILE A 33 -9.61 -1.56 8.45
N VAL A 34 -8.45 -1.35 9.08
CA VAL A 34 -7.39 -0.45 8.61
C VAL A 34 -6.21 -1.29 8.11
N GLY A 35 -5.91 -1.20 6.82
CA GLY A 35 -4.71 -1.81 6.23
C GLY A 35 -3.50 -0.88 6.29
N ILE A 36 -2.37 -1.35 6.82
CA ILE A 36 -1.11 -0.60 6.94
C ILE A 36 0.01 -1.37 6.23
N GLY A 37 0.71 -0.71 5.31
CA GLY A 37 1.88 -1.26 4.63
C GLY A 37 3.14 -0.56 5.09
N ALA A 38 4.20 -1.32 5.40
CA ALA A 38 5.45 -0.80 5.93
C ALA A 38 6.68 -1.52 5.32
N SER A 39 7.86 -0.88 5.36
CA SER A 39 9.11 -1.39 4.77
C SER A 39 10.30 -0.91 5.63
N ALA A 40 11.37 -0.34 5.05
CA ALA A 40 12.50 0.23 5.79
C ALA A 40 12.07 1.34 6.78
N GLY A 41 12.49 1.24 8.04
CA GLY A 41 12.10 2.17 9.11
C GLY A 41 10.63 2.06 9.54
N GLY A 42 9.90 1.07 9.02
CA GLY A 42 8.47 0.90 9.28
C GLY A 42 8.15 0.43 10.70
N LEU A 43 9.07 -0.28 11.35
CA LEU A 43 8.84 -0.89 12.66
C LEU A 43 8.70 0.18 13.76
N GLU A 44 9.66 1.10 13.88
CA GLU A 44 9.60 2.20 14.86
C GLU A 44 8.38 3.11 14.64
N ALA A 45 7.97 3.30 13.37
CA ALA A 45 6.76 4.04 13.06
C ALA A 45 5.48 3.29 13.48
N LEU A 46 5.46 1.96 13.31
CA LEU A 46 4.36 1.10 13.75
C LEU A 46 4.26 1.05 15.28
N GLU A 47 5.38 0.96 15.99
CA GLU A 47 5.43 1.01 17.46
C GLU A 47 4.82 2.32 17.96
N HIS A 48 5.33 3.46 17.52
CA HIS A 48 4.80 4.76 17.90
C HIS A 48 3.32 4.93 17.53
N PHE A 49 2.90 4.41 16.37
CA PHE A 49 1.49 4.45 16.00
C PHE A 49 0.63 3.65 16.98
N LEU A 50 0.97 2.38 17.21
CA LEU A 50 0.17 1.46 18.02
C LEU A 50 0.17 1.83 19.51
N GLU A 51 1.27 2.39 20.04
CA GLU A 51 1.34 2.95 21.40
C GLU A 51 0.28 4.02 21.66
N HIS A 52 -0.08 4.79 20.62
CA HIS A 52 -1.04 5.87 20.71
C HIS A 52 -2.45 5.47 20.26
N VAL A 53 -2.65 4.23 19.80
CA VAL A 53 -3.99 3.72 19.50
C VAL A 53 -4.72 3.44 20.82
N PRO A 54 -5.92 4.04 21.04
CA PRO A 54 -6.70 3.73 22.22
C PRO A 54 -7.07 2.24 22.28
N ALA A 55 -6.97 1.61 23.45
CA ALA A 55 -7.32 0.20 23.65
C ALA A 55 -8.77 -0.14 23.23
N GLY A 56 -9.67 0.85 23.27
CA GLY A 56 -11.07 0.75 22.83
C GLY A 56 -11.34 1.33 21.44
N SER A 57 -10.35 1.40 20.54
CA SER A 57 -10.51 2.04 19.23
C SER A 57 -11.66 1.47 18.38
N GLY A 58 -12.06 0.22 18.64
CA GLY A 58 -13.15 -0.44 17.91
C GLY A 58 -12.79 -0.77 16.46
N MET A 59 -11.48 -0.79 16.15
CA MET A 59 -10.96 -1.05 14.81
C MET A 59 -10.08 -2.31 14.82
N ALA A 60 -10.03 -3.00 13.69
CA ALA A 60 -8.98 -3.97 13.42
C ALA A 60 -7.90 -3.38 12.52
N PHE A 61 -6.64 -3.72 12.79
CA PHE A 61 -5.49 -3.30 12.00
C PHE A 61 -4.87 -4.51 11.32
N VAL A 62 -4.65 -4.43 10.00
CA VAL A 62 -3.96 -5.45 9.21
C VAL A 62 -2.66 -4.85 8.71
N ILE A 63 -1.54 -5.34 9.24
CA ILE A 63 -0.21 -4.79 8.97
C ILE A 63 0.54 -5.75 8.02
N VAL A 64 1.04 -5.21 6.91
CA VAL A 64 1.91 -5.93 5.96
C VAL A 64 3.26 -5.24 5.97
N GLN A 65 4.21 -5.82 6.70
CA GLN A 65 5.58 -5.36 6.78
C GLN A 65 6.44 -6.12 5.76
N HIS A 66 7.07 -5.38 4.86
CA HIS A 66 8.11 -5.92 3.99
C HIS A 66 9.41 -6.02 4.79
N LEU A 67 9.89 -7.25 5.02
CA LEU A 67 11.14 -7.51 5.74
C LEU A 67 12.24 -7.95 4.80
N ASP A 68 13.47 -7.53 5.12
CA ASP A 68 14.65 -8.14 4.53
C ASP A 68 14.77 -9.58 5.05
N PRO A 69 14.80 -10.60 4.17
CA PRO A 69 14.88 -12.01 4.57
C PRO A 69 16.18 -12.38 5.31
N THR A 70 17.20 -11.52 5.27
CA THR A 70 18.48 -11.73 5.97
C THR A 70 18.46 -11.23 7.42
N HIS A 71 17.52 -10.35 7.78
CA HIS A 71 17.29 -9.93 9.16
C HIS A 71 16.29 -10.89 9.80
N LYS A 72 16.71 -11.59 10.87
CA LYS A 72 15.80 -12.42 11.68
C LYS A 72 14.81 -11.51 12.42
N GLY A 73 13.72 -11.15 11.75
CA GLY A 73 12.65 -10.34 12.33
C GLY A 73 11.83 -11.14 13.33
N VAL A 74 11.95 -10.83 14.61
CA VAL A 74 10.88 -11.08 15.59
C VAL A 74 9.95 -9.88 15.48
N ILE A 75 8.79 -10.07 14.84
CA ILE A 75 7.85 -8.99 14.51
C ILE A 75 6.69 -8.93 15.52
N CYS A 76 6.48 -10.02 16.26
CA CYS A 76 5.49 -10.11 17.31
C CYS A 76 6.19 -10.68 18.55
N GLU A 77 6.53 -9.81 19.49
CA GLU A 77 6.71 -10.16 20.91
C GLU A 77 5.70 -9.36 21.73
#